data_AF-A0A1G2PJ76-F1
#
_entry.id   AF-A0A1G2PJ76-F1
#
_cell.length_a   1.000
_cell.length_b   1.000
_cell.length_c   1.000
_cell.angle_alpha   90.00
_cell.angle_beta   90.00
_cell.angle_gamma   90.00
#
_symmetry.space_group_name_H-M   'P 1'
#
loop_
_entity.id
_entity.type
_entity.pdbx_description
1 polymer ?
#
loop_
_entity_poly.entity_id
_entity_poly.type
_entity_poly.pdbx_seq_one_letter_code
_entity_poly.pdbx_strand_id
1 'polypeptide(L)'
;MEDEKQLKGYEMAYLLSPQTPEGEVRTWLEKLSALVGSAEGSIREMPDPKRHILSYPVKHHKQAFFGWLIFTGPSTAPEKIREGMKHDQVLLRMLIIEEQRETKPRVAIQPQTPKPPSPPEEQSAPPGEIDKKIDEAVAATESIQS
;
A
#
# COMPACT_ATOMS: atom_id res chain seq x y z
N MET A 1 35.83 -17.41 -13.88
CA MET A 1 34.74 -17.82 -12.97
C MET A 1 33.56 -16.99 -13.36
N GLU A 2 32.69 -17.52 -14.20
CA GLU A 2 31.37 -16.93 -14.43
C GLU A 2 30.56 -17.30 -13.19
N ASP A 3 30.41 -16.35 -12.27
CA ASP A 3 29.44 -16.48 -11.20
C ASP A 3 28.07 -16.68 -11.87
N GLU A 4 27.54 -17.89 -11.74
CA GLU A 4 26.17 -18.20 -12.11
C GLU A 4 25.29 -17.16 -11.41
N LYS A 5 24.71 -16.25 -12.19
CA LYS A 5 24.10 -15.02 -11.69
C LYS A 5 22.78 -15.34 -10.99
N GLN A 6 22.87 -15.87 -9.78
CA GLN A 6 21.70 -16.17 -8.97
C GLN A 6 21.02 -14.86 -8.58
N LEU A 7 19.79 -14.70 -9.06
CA LEU A 7 18.94 -13.58 -8.69
C LEU A 7 18.40 -13.82 -7.29
N LYS A 8 18.65 -12.85 -6.40
CA LYS A 8 18.16 -12.84 -5.03
C LYS A 8 17.11 -11.76 -4.85
N GLY A 9 16.22 -11.94 -3.88
CA GLY A 9 15.28 -10.91 -3.44
C GLY A 9 15.96 -9.97 -2.46
N TYR A 10 15.64 -8.68 -2.57
CA TYR A 10 16.12 -7.64 -1.68
C TYR A 10 14.98 -6.72 -1.30
N GLU A 11 15.04 -6.22 -0.07
CA GLU A 11 14.19 -5.14 0.41
C GLU A 11 15.07 -3.91 0.63
N MET A 12 14.59 -2.76 0.17
CA MET A 12 15.25 -1.49 0.38
C MET A 12 14.31 -0.52 1.05
N ALA A 13 14.75 0.06 2.16
CA ALA A 13 14.07 1.12 2.88
C ALA A 13 14.87 2.41 2.79
N TYR A 14 14.18 3.54 2.59
CA TYR A 14 14.81 4.85 2.43
C TYR A 14 14.05 5.96 3.15
N LEU A 15 14.79 7.00 3.53
CA LEU A 15 14.28 8.23 4.15
C LEU A 15 14.70 9.42 3.28
N LEU A 16 13.74 10.18 2.79
CA LEU A 16 13.97 11.42 2.04
C LEU A 16 13.74 12.66 2.91
N SER A 17 14.40 13.76 2.55
CA SER A 17 14.25 15.05 3.22
C SER A 17 12.80 15.52 3.23
N PRO A 18 12.27 16.02 4.37
CA PRO A 18 10.91 16.54 4.45
C PRO A 18 10.73 17.89 3.74
N GLN A 19 11.83 18.52 3.31
CA GLN A 19 11.82 19.79 2.59
C GLN A 19 11.57 19.61 1.09
N THR A 20 11.74 18.40 0.58
CA THR A 20 11.53 18.07 -0.83
C THR A 20 10.04 18.14 -1.17
N PRO A 21 9.63 18.87 -2.21
CA PRO A 21 8.25 18.89 -2.70
C PRO A 21 7.81 17.50 -3.20
N GLU A 22 6.52 17.19 -3.14
CA GLU A 22 5.99 15.90 -3.61
C GLU A 22 6.31 15.61 -5.09
N GLY A 23 6.37 16.65 -5.94
CA GLY A 23 6.78 16.51 -7.33
C GLY A 23 8.23 15.99 -7.49
N GLU A 24 9.16 16.52 -6.69
CA GLU A 24 10.55 16.06 -6.69
C GLU A 24 10.69 14.66 -6.07
N VAL A 25 9.85 14.31 -5.09
CA VAL A 25 9.79 12.94 -4.55
C VAL A 25 9.43 11.95 -5.66
N ARG A 26 8.46 12.27 -6.51
CA ARG A 26 8.10 11.42 -7.66
C ARG A 26 9.24 11.30 -8.66
N THR A 27 9.90 12.40 -9.02
CA THR A 27 11.07 12.36 -9.90
C THR A 27 12.20 11.51 -9.31
N TRP A 28 12.38 11.56 -7.98
CA TRP A 28 13.35 10.73 -7.28
C TRP A 28 13.00 9.24 -7.36
N LEU A 29 11.72 8.88 -7.25
CA LEU A 29 11.25 7.49 -7.43
C LEU A 29 11.49 6.98 -8.85
N GLU A 30 11.27 7.81 -9.87
CA GLU A 30 11.56 7.47 -11.26
C GLU A 30 13.06 7.25 -11.48
N LYS A 31 13.91 8.13 -10.93
CA LYS A 31 15.37 7.96 -10.91
C LYS A 31 15.78 6.66 -10.22
N LEU A 32 15.15 6.33 -9.09
CA LEU A 32 15.42 5.11 -8.36
C LEU A 32 15.04 3.87 -9.18
N SER A 33 13.87 3.88 -9.83
CA SER A 33 13.42 2.81 -10.71
C SER A 33 14.39 2.57 -11.87
N ALA A 34 14.84 3.65 -12.51
CA ALA A 34 15.86 3.59 -13.56
C ALA A 34 17.20 3.02 -13.04
N LEU A 35 17.61 3.39 -11.82
CA LEU A 35 18.83 2.89 -11.21
C LEU A 35 18.74 1.39 -10.92
N VAL A 36 17.61 0.90 -10.40
CA VAL A 36 17.37 -0.54 -10.19
C VAL A 36 17.42 -1.30 -11.52
N GLY A 37 16.79 -0.77 -12.57
CA GLY A 37 16.86 -1.35 -13.91
C GLY A 37 18.29 -1.40 -14.47
N SER A 38 19.08 -0.35 -14.28
CA SER A 38 20.50 -0.30 -14.69
C SER A 38 21.39 -1.28 -13.92
N ALA A 39 21.00 -1.63 -12.70
CA ALA A 39 21.65 -2.65 -11.87
C ALA A 39 21.19 -4.07 -12.23
N GLU A 40 20.46 -4.24 -13.34
CA GLU A 40 19.90 -5.51 -13.81
C GLU A 40 18.91 -6.13 -12.81
N GLY A 41 18.21 -5.26 -12.05
CA GLY A 41 17.18 -5.64 -11.10
C GLY A 41 15.76 -5.41 -11.63
N SER A 42 14.80 -6.10 -11.04
CA SER A 42 13.37 -5.97 -11.33
C SER A 42 12.59 -5.65 -10.05
N ILE A 43 11.78 -4.60 -10.08
CA ILE A 43 10.98 -4.17 -8.92
C ILE A 43 9.72 -5.03 -8.85
N ARG A 44 9.47 -5.64 -7.69
CA ARG A 44 8.27 -6.42 -7.40
C ARG A 44 7.18 -5.57 -6.78
N GLU A 45 7.55 -4.70 -5.84
CA GLU A 45 6.62 -3.85 -5.10
C GLU A 45 7.30 -2.53 -4.74
N MET A 46 6.61 -1.42 -4.96
CA MET A 46 7.08 -0.09 -4.60
C MET A 46 5.87 0.80 -4.26
N PRO A 47 5.51 0.90 -2.97
CA PRO A 47 4.46 1.81 -2.53
C PRO A 47 4.91 3.27 -2.57
N ASP A 48 3.96 4.19 -2.68
CA ASP A 48 4.24 5.62 -2.60
C ASP A 48 4.75 6.01 -1.20
N PRO A 49 5.86 6.77 -1.12
CA PRO A 49 6.44 7.19 0.14
C PRO A 49 5.52 8.16 0.87
N LYS A 50 5.43 8.02 2.20
CA LYS A 50 4.58 8.84 3.05
C LYS A 50 5.40 9.63 4.04
N ARG A 51 4.89 10.81 4.41
CA ARG A 51 5.51 11.63 5.46
C ARG A 51 5.36 10.94 6.81
N HIS A 52 6.46 10.77 7.54
CA HIS A 52 6.53 10.12 8.84
C HIS A 52 7.30 11.00 9.83
N ILE A 53 6.87 11.02 11.10
CA ILE A 53 7.59 11.69 12.19
C ILE A 53 8.64 10.71 12.73
N LEU A 54 9.90 11.12 12.78
CA LEU A 54 10.99 10.28 13.25
C LEU A 54 11.09 10.37 14.78
N SER A 55 11.34 9.24 15.45
CA SER A 55 11.52 9.20 16.90
C SER A 55 12.73 9.99 17.38
N TYR A 56 13.74 10.14 16.51
CA TYR A 56 14.91 11.00 16.73
C TYR A 56 15.28 11.74 15.44
N PRO A 57 15.91 12.92 15.53
CA PRO A 57 16.29 13.67 14.34
C PRO A 57 17.35 12.95 13.51
N VAL A 58 17.14 12.87 12.19
CA VAL A 58 18.15 12.39 11.23
C VAL A 58 18.61 13.58 10.40
N LYS A 59 19.91 13.87 10.40
CA LYS A 59 20.49 15.09 9.79
C LYS A 59 19.69 16.37 10.17
N HIS A 60 19.36 16.52 11.45
CA HIS A 60 18.56 17.63 12.01
C HIS A 60 17.07 17.67 11.61
N HIS A 61 16.55 16.71 10.85
CA HIS A 61 15.12 16.64 10.51
C HIS A 61 14.36 15.70 11.45
N LYS A 62 13.24 16.19 12.02
CA LYS A 62 12.30 15.40 12.84
C LYS A 62 11.22 14.67 12.02
N GLN A 63 11.16 14.93 10.73
CA GLN A 63 10.22 14.31 9.79
C GLN A 63 11.01 13.88 8.55
N ALA A 64 10.50 12.88 7.83
CA ALA A 64 11.03 12.45 6.55
C ALA A 64 9.91 11.83 5.72
N PHE A 65 10.10 11.74 4.40
CA PHE A 65 9.30 10.82 3.60
C PHE A 65 9.93 9.43 3.69
N PHE A 66 9.17 8.48 4.22
CA PHE A 66 9.58 7.09 4.34
C PHE A 66 8.96 6.28 3.21
N GLY A 67 9.78 5.49 2.55
CA GLY A 67 9.35 4.53 1.54
C GLY A 67 10.21 3.28 1.57
N TRP A 68 9.70 2.24 0.95
CA TRP A 68 10.39 0.98 0.77
C TRP A 68 10.05 0.39 -0.59
N LEU A 69 10.87 -0.54 -1.05
CA LEU A 69 10.58 -1.34 -2.23
C LEU A 69 11.23 -2.72 -2.12
N ILE A 70 10.61 -3.68 -2.78
CA ILE A 70 11.14 -5.04 -2.95
C ILE A 70 11.57 -5.18 -4.40
N PHE A 71 12.81 -5.63 -4.62
CA PHE A 71 13.34 -5.89 -5.94
C PHE A 71 14.14 -7.19 -5.97
N THR A 72 14.22 -7.81 -7.14
CA THR A 72 15.09 -8.96 -7.39
C THR A 72 16.28 -8.51 -8.23
N GLY A 73 17.46 -9.09 -8.01
CA GLY A 73 18.65 -8.70 -8.75
C GLY A 73 19.87 -9.58 -8.43
N PRO A 74 20.99 -9.37 -9.15
CA PRO A 74 22.25 -10.04 -8.84
C PRO A 74 22.81 -9.59 -7.47
N SER A 75 23.77 -10.35 -6.94
CA SER A 75 24.55 -9.99 -5.73
C SER A 75 25.24 -8.63 -5.81
N THR A 76 25.52 -8.15 -7.02
CA THR A 76 26.17 -6.85 -7.26
C THR A 76 25.20 -5.67 -7.27
N ALA A 77 23.88 -5.90 -7.39
CA ALA A 77 22.90 -4.83 -7.51
C ALA A 77 22.83 -3.90 -6.28
N PRO A 78 22.83 -4.41 -5.02
CA PRO A 78 22.79 -3.55 -3.84
C PRO A 78 23.94 -2.54 -3.78
N GLU A 79 25.14 -2.96 -4.18
CA GLU A 79 26.31 -2.08 -4.13
C GLU A 79 26.27 -1.02 -5.22
N LYS A 80 25.90 -1.39 -6.46
CA LYS A 80 25.67 -0.42 -7.55
C LYS A 80 24.63 0.64 -7.17
N ILE A 81 23.53 0.23 -6.53
CA ILE A 81 22.48 1.15 -6.08
C ILE A 81 23.02 2.08 -4.97
N ARG A 82 23.78 1.54 -4.01
CA ARG A 82 24.40 2.33 -2.94
C ARG A 82 25.36 3.38 -3.49
N GLU A 83 26.19 3.02 -4.46
CA GLU A 83 27.12 3.94 -5.11
C GLU A 83 26.39 5.03 -5.90
N GLY A 84 25.37 4.65 -6.70
CA GLY A 84 24.59 5.59 -7.50
C GLY A 84 23.81 6.62 -6.68
N MET A 85 23.45 6.29 -5.43
CA MET A 85 22.72 7.19 -4.53
C MET A 85 23.58 7.88 -3.47
N LYS A 86 24.87 7.55 -3.38
CA LYS A 86 25.78 8.06 -2.33
C LYS A 86 25.86 9.57 -2.28
N HIS A 87 25.79 10.23 -3.44
CA HIS A 87 25.90 11.68 -3.57
C HIS A 87 24.55 12.40 -3.62
N ASP A 88 23.45 11.67 -3.45
CA ASP A 88 22.11 12.25 -3.46
C ASP A 88 21.84 12.98 -2.14
N GLN A 89 21.70 14.31 -2.21
CA GLN A 89 21.45 15.13 -1.03
C GLN A 89 20.04 14.98 -0.47
N VAL A 90 19.08 14.54 -1.31
CA VAL A 90 17.69 14.33 -0.90
C VAL A 90 17.59 13.11 0.03
N LEU A 91 18.49 12.15 -0.13
CA LEU A 91 18.53 10.93 0.66
C LEU A 91 19.15 11.17 2.04
N LEU A 92 18.35 11.02 3.08
CA LEU A 92 18.81 11.12 4.47
C LEU A 92 19.50 9.82 4.90
N ARG A 93 18.87 8.68 4.62
CA ARG A 93 19.35 7.34 4.98
C ARG A 93 18.74 6.29 4.06
N MET A 94 19.48 5.21 3.84
CA MET A 94 19.02 4.04 3.10
C MET A 94 19.54 2.77 3.77
N LEU A 95 18.76 1.71 3.67
CA LEU A 95 19.11 0.36 4.10
C LEU A 95 18.67 -0.62 3.03
N ILE A 96 19.54 -1.55 2.65
CA ILE A 96 19.22 -2.66 1.74
C ILE A 96 19.52 -3.94 2.50
N ILE A 97 18.57 -4.86 2.51
CA ILE A 97 18.67 -6.18 3.15
C ILE A 97 18.28 -7.26 2.14
N GLU A 98 18.87 -8.46 2.28
CA GLU A 98 18.45 -9.64 1.52
C GLU A 98 17.10 -10.13 2.06
N GLU A 99 16.12 -10.31 1.17
CA GLU A 99 14.79 -10.80 1.52
C GLU A 99 14.89 -12.30 1.84
N GLN A 100 14.91 -12.63 3.14
CA GLN A 100 14.86 -14.01 3.60
C GLN A 100 13.43 -14.54 3.40
N ARG A 101 13.19 -15.36 2.38
CA ARG A 101 11.90 -16.05 2.19
C ARG A 101 11.71 -17.16 3.24
N GLU A 102 11.25 -16.77 4.42
CA GLU A 102 10.51 -17.67 5.32
C GLU A 102 9.24 -16.96 5.83
N THR A 103 8.31 -16.65 4.93
CA THR A 103 6.95 -16.33 5.36
C THR A 103 6.24 -17.63 5.71
N LYS A 104 6.44 -18.13 6.95
CA LYS A 104 5.44 -19.03 7.53
C LYS A 104 4.11 -18.27 7.48
N PRO A 105 3.02 -18.87 6.96
CA PRO A 105 1.75 -18.18 6.88
C PRO A 105 1.40 -17.66 8.27
N ARG A 106 1.13 -16.36 8.37
CA ARG A 106 0.62 -15.76 9.58
C ARG A 106 -0.66 -16.50 9.93
N VAL A 107 -0.62 -17.34 10.96
CA VAL A 107 -1.84 -17.92 11.54
C VAL A 107 -2.67 -16.73 11.95
N ALA A 108 -3.76 -16.50 11.23
CA ALA A 108 -4.72 -15.46 11.58
C ALA A 108 -5.27 -15.81 12.96
N ILE A 109 -4.79 -15.12 14.00
CA ILE A 109 -5.51 -15.07 15.26
C ILE A 109 -6.75 -14.26 14.94
N GLN A 110 -7.84 -14.97 14.62
CA GLN A 110 -9.14 -14.35 14.49
C GLN A 110 -9.45 -13.72 15.85
N PRO A 111 -9.69 -12.39 15.94
CA PRO A 111 -10.26 -11.83 17.15
C PRO A 111 -11.61 -12.54 17.34
N GLN A 112 -11.75 -13.31 18.42
CA GLN A 112 -13.05 -13.81 18.82
C GLN A 112 -13.89 -12.59 19.18
N THR A 113 -14.72 -12.13 18.25
CA THR A 113 -15.82 -11.25 18.60
C THR A 113 -16.75 -12.06 19.50
N PRO A 114 -17.02 -11.65 20.75
CA PRO A 114 -18.12 -12.26 21.50
C PRO A 114 -19.39 -11.99 20.68
N LYS A 115 -20.00 -13.08 20.20
CA LYS A 115 -21.27 -13.02 19.46
C LYS A 115 -22.29 -12.31 20.35
N PRO A 116 -22.90 -11.20 19.92
CA PRO A 116 -24.01 -10.59 20.67
C PRO A 116 -25.13 -11.63 20.81
N PRO A 117 -25.80 -11.73 21.98
CA PRO A 117 -26.94 -12.62 22.11
C PRO A 117 -28.03 -12.18 21.13
N SER A 118 -28.44 -13.11 20.26
CA SER A 118 -29.50 -12.88 19.29
C SER A 118 -30.81 -12.56 20.03
N PRO A 119 -31.55 -11.50 19.66
CA PRO A 119 -32.90 -11.26 20.18
C PRO A 119 -33.83 -12.43 19.81
N PRO A 120 -34.83 -12.76 20.66
CA PRO A 120 -35.77 -13.86 20.41
C PRO A 120 -36.52 -13.68 19.08
N GLU A 121 -36.64 -14.80 18.37
CA GLU A 121 -37.33 -14.96 17.10
C GLU A 121 -38.84 -14.71 17.30
N GLU A 122 -39.29 -13.50 16.95
CA GLU A 122 -40.72 -13.16 16.92
C GLU A 122 -41.28 -13.54 15.54
N GLN A 123 -42.14 -14.56 15.56
CA GLN A 123 -42.87 -15.09 14.41
C GLN A 123 -43.73 -13.99 13.78
N SER A 124 -43.54 -13.73 12.49
CA SER A 124 -44.58 -13.10 11.67
C SER A 124 -44.72 -13.84 10.33
N ALA A 125 -45.97 -14.21 10.05
CA ALA A 125 -46.47 -15.07 9.00
C ALA A 125 -46.26 -14.51 7.55
N PRO A 126 -46.46 -15.35 6.50
CA PRO A 126 -45.94 -15.17 5.14
C PRO A 126 -46.68 -14.13 4.26
N PRO A 127 -46.10 -13.75 3.10
CA PRO A 127 -46.46 -12.56 2.33
C PRO A 127 -47.60 -12.83 1.34
N GLY A 128 -48.60 -11.95 1.29
CA GLY A 128 -49.65 -11.99 0.27
C GLY A 128 -50.72 -10.95 0.54
N GLU A 129 -51.13 -10.23 -0.50
CA GLU A 129 -52.18 -9.19 -0.53
C GLU A 129 -51.77 -7.76 -0.12
N ILE A 130 -50.88 -7.14 -0.92
CA ILE A 130 -50.77 -5.66 -0.97
C ILE A 130 -51.23 -5.08 -2.33
N ASP A 131 -51.70 -5.92 -3.26
CA ASP A 131 -52.06 -5.50 -4.63
C ASP A 131 -53.48 -4.95 -4.80
N LYS A 132 -54.34 -4.94 -3.77
CA LYS A 132 -55.73 -4.44 -3.90
C LYS A 132 -55.95 -2.97 -3.50
N LYS A 133 -54.90 -2.22 -3.15
CA LYS A 133 -55.04 -0.81 -2.72
C LYS A 133 -54.51 0.24 -3.71
N ILE A 134 -53.94 -0.17 -4.84
CA ILE A 134 -53.38 0.78 -5.81
C ILE A 134 -54.43 1.20 -6.86
N ASP A 135 -55.46 0.40 -7.11
CA ASP A 135 -56.52 0.71 -8.09
C ASP A 135 -57.54 1.76 -7.63
N GLU A 136 -57.63 2.07 -6.33
CA GLU A 136 -58.60 3.06 -5.82
C GLU A 136 -58.08 4.51 -5.84
N ALA A 137 -56.77 4.72 -6.02
CA ALA A 137 -56.16 6.06 -6.02
C ALA A 137 -56.05 6.70 -7.40
N VAL A 138 -56.31 5.96 -8.50
CA VAL A 138 -56.18 6.48 -9.87
C VAL A 138 -57.51 7.03 -10.42
N ALA A 139 -58.65 6.67 -9.83
CA ALA A 139 -59.98 7.11 -10.30
C ALA A 139 -60.48 8.46 -9.72
N ALA A 140 -59.72 9.11 -8.82
CA ALA A 140 -60.14 10.36 -8.17
C ALA A 140 -59.49 11.63 -8.72
N THR A 141 -58.67 11.54 -9.78
CA THR A 141 -57.97 12.69 -10.39
C THR A 141 -58.45 13.10 -11.79
N GLU A 142 -59.51 12.48 -12.33
CA GLU A 142 -60.10 12.82 -13.65
C GLU A 142 -61.47 13.54 -13.58
N SER A 143 -61.75 14.31 -12.53
CA SER A 143 -62.97 15.15 -12.47
C SER A 143 -62.74 16.57 -11.97
N ILE A 144 -61.51 17.08 -12.03
CA ILE A 144 -61.23 18.51 -11.84
C ILE A 144 -60.30 18.99 -12.97
N GLN A 145 -60.79 18.92 -14.21
CA GLN A 145 -60.55 19.93 -15.23
C GLN A 145 -61.48 19.70 -16.44
N SER A 146 -62.32 20.72 -16.67
CA SER A 146 -63.28 20.94 -17.77
C SER A 146 -64.73 20.46 -17.57
#